data_AF-A0A931T9H1-F1
#
_entry.id   AF-A0A931T9H1-F1
#
_cell.length_a   1.000
_cell.length_b   1.000
_cell.length_c   1.000
_cell.angle_alpha   90.00
_cell.angle_beta   90.00
_cell.angle_gamma   90.00
#
_symmetry.space_group_name_H-M   'P 1'
#
loop_
_entity.id
_entity.type
_entity.pdbx_description
1 polymer ?
#
loop_
_entity_poly.entity_id
_entity_poly.type
_entity_poly.pdbx_seq_one_letter_code
_entity_poly.pdbx_strand_id
1 'polypeptide(L)'
;MGQRLADLIRRARKLASDRDRLVESLAEDWVRALRDHGLSRRDLEELWAALTEEALRRAGSSLDEKWTSPVVRQETEEVIARLRARVEAALGDDAAAR
;
A
#
# COMPACT_ATOMS: atom_id res chain seq x y z
N MET A 1 19.16 12.90 25.69
CA MET A 1 18.02 12.17 25.08
C MET A 1 17.92 10.80 25.73
N GLY A 2 16.82 10.45 26.39
CA GLY A 2 16.75 9.20 27.18
C GLY A 2 16.74 7.93 26.31
N GLN A 3 17.37 6.85 26.78
CA GLN A 3 17.51 5.56 26.08
C GLN A 3 16.19 5.02 25.49
N ARG A 4 15.08 5.16 26.23
CA ARG A 4 13.74 4.72 25.81
C ARG A 4 13.24 5.40 24.54
N LEU A 5 13.49 6.71 24.37
CA LEU A 5 13.06 7.45 23.17
C LEU A 5 13.87 7.03 21.95
N ALA A 6 15.17 6.80 22.11
CA ALA A 6 16.02 6.32 21.02
C ALA A 6 15.57 4.92 20.53
N ASP A 7 15.18 4.04 21.45
CA ASP A 7 14.67 2.71 21.10
C ASP A 7 13.32 2.77 20.38
N LEU A 8 12.41 3.67 20.79
CA LEU A 8 11.14 3.90 20.08
C LEU A 8 11.38 4.42 18.66
N ILE A 9 12.29 5.38 18.47
CA ILE A 9 12.64 5.91 17.15
C ILE A 9 13.19 4.79 16.25
N ARG A 10 14.08 3.94 16.78
CA ARG A 10 14.65 2.83 16.01
C ARG A 10 13.57 1.83 15.58
N ARG A 11 12.64 1.50 16.48
CA ARG A 11 11.50 0.62 16.18
C ARG A 11 10.58 1.22 15.12
N ALA A 12 10.23 2.51 15.24
CA ALA A 12 9.40 3.19 14.25
C ALA A 12 10.04 3.19 12.86
N ARG A 13 11.35 3.46 12.77
CA ARG A 13 12.11 3.38 11.50
C ARG A 13 12.09 1.98 10.91
N LYS A 14 12.29 0.95 11.74
CA LYS A 14 12.23 -0.45 11.29
C LYS A 14 10.86 -0.79 10.73
N LEU A 15 9.78 -0.42 11.43
CA LEU A 15 8.40 -0.64 10.97
C LEU A 15 8.13 0.04 9.62
N ALA A 16 8.60 1.27 9.43
CA ALA A 16 8.48 1.96 8.15
C ALA A 16 9.21 1.23 7.02
N SER A 17 10.45 0.77 7.25
CA SER A 17 11.20 -0.02 6.27
C SER A 17 10.55 -1.38 5.97
N ASP A 18 10.00 -2.05 6.97
CA ASP A 18 9.32 -3.33 6.79
C ASP A 18 8.01 -3.14 6.00
N ARG A 19 7.24 -2.07 6.25
CA ARG A 19 6.08 -1.68 5.43
C ARG A 19 6.49 -1.45 3.97
N ASP A 20 7.55 -0.70 3.73
CA ASP A 20 7.98 -0.38 2.36
C ASP A 20 8.42 -1.65 1.60
N ARG A 21 9.07 -2.61 2.27
CA ARG A 21 9.39 -3.93 1.68
C ARG A 21 8.15 -4.77 1.38
N LEU A 22 7.14 -4.74 2.26
CA LEU A 22 5.88 -5.44 2.03
C LEU A 22 5.16 -4.86 0.81
N VAL A 23 5.14 -3.53 0.67
CA VAL A 23 4.58 -2.86 -0.51
C VAL A 23 5.30 -3.29 -1.79
N GLU A 24 6.63 -3.38 -1.76
CA GLU A 24 7.44 -3.82 -2.91
C GLU A 24 7.10 -5.27 -3.30
N SER A 25 7.15 -6.20 -2.35
CA SER A 25 6.84 -7.62 -2.61
C SER A 25 5.41 -7.80 -3.13
N LEU A 26 4.44 -7.08 -2.58
CA LEU A 26 3.07 -7.11 -3.06
C LEU A 26 2.98 -6.54 -4.48
N ALA A 27 3.68 -5.45 -4.79
CA ALA A 27 3.67 -4.87 -6.13
C ALA A 27 4.16 -5.88 -7.18
N GLU A 28 5.23 -6.63 -6.88
CA GLU A 28 5.73 -7.69 -7.78
C GLU A 28 4.68 -8.78 -8.05
N ASP A 29 4.00 -9.25 -7.01
CA ASP A 29 2.97 -10.29 -7.13
C ASP A 29 1.76 -9.77 -7.92
N TRP A 30 1.36 -8.51 -7.67
CA TRP A 30 0.30 -7.83 -8.41
C TRP A 30 0.64 -7.68 -9.89
N VAL A 31 1.86 -7.24 -10.23
CA VAL A 31 2.31 -7.11 -11.62
C VAL A 31 2.28 -8.47 -12.32
N ARG A 32 2.79 -9.53 -11.68
CA ARG A 32 2.73 -10.89 -12.23
C ARG A 32 1.31 -11.34 -12.50
N ALA A 33 0.39 -11.11 -11.56
CA ALA A 33 -1.01 -11.49 -11.73
C ALA A 33 -1.68 -10.68 -12.85
N LEU A 34 -1.49 -9.36 -12.89
CA LEU A 34 -2.21 -8.48 -13.82
C LEU A 34 -1.67 -8.50 -15.26
N ARG A 35 -0.40 -8.88 -15.46
CA ARG A 35 0.25 -8.92 -16.79
C ARG A 35 -0.54 -9.72 -17.83
N ASP A 36 -1.17 -10.81 -17.41
CA ASP A 36 -1.88 -11.73 -18.32
C ASP A 36 -3.36 -11.39 -18.49
N HIS A 37 -3.87 -10.40 -17.74
CA HIS A 37 -5.29 -10.05 -17.75
C HIS A 37 -5.68 -8.94 -18.72
N GLY A 38 -4.72 -8.23 -19.33
CA GLY A 38 -4.99 -7.25 -20.38
C GLY A 38 -5.96 -6.13 -19.95
N LEU A 39 -5.95 -5.76 -18.67
CA LEU A 39 -6.89 -4.81 -18.08
C LEU A 39 -6.72 -3.42 -18.71
N SER A 40 -7.83 -2.75 -18.98
CA SER A 40 -7.79 -1.35 -19.37
C SER A 40 -7.41 -0.48 -18.17
N ARG A 41 -6.94 0.74 -18.44
CA ARG A 41 -6.68 1.74 -17.39
C ARG A 41 -7.91 1.98 -16.50
N ARG A 42 -9.10 1.95 -17.10
CA ARG A 42 -10.36 2.14 -16.36
C ARG A 42 -10.63 0.97 -15.41
N ASP A 43 -10.41 -0.26 -15.85
CA ASP A 43 -10.59 -1.45 -15.01
C ASP A 43 -9.62 -1.43 -13.81
N LEU A 44 -8.39 -0.97 -14.03
CA LEU A 44 -7.41 -0.77 -12.97
C LEU A 44 -7.86 0.31 -11.97
N GLU A 45 -8.37 1.45 -12.45
CA GLU A 45 -8.90 2.51 -11.60
C GLU A 45 -10.07 2.02 -10.73
N GLU A 46 -11.01 1.28 -11.31
CA GLU A 46 -12.17 0.70 -10.59
C GLU A 46 -11.71 -0.35 -9.56
N LEU A 47 -10.72 -1.19 -9.90
CA LEU A 47 -10.12 -2.15 -8.98
C LEU A 47 -9.46 -1.47 -7.78
N TRP A 48 -8.67 -0.41 -8.00
CA TRP A 48 -7.99 0.28 -6.90
C TRP A 48 -8.97 0.99 -5.98
N ALA A 49 -10.05 1.56 -6.53
CA ALA A 49 -11.12 2.17 -5.74
C ALA A 49 -11.79 1.14 -4.82
N ALA A 50 -12.19 -0.02 -5.37
CA ALA A 50 -12.85 -1.08 -4.61
C ALA A 50 -11.95 -1.62 -3.47
N LEU A 51 -10.65 -1.80 -3.73
CA LEU A 51 -9.69 -2.24 -2.71
C LEU A 51 -9.50 -1.20 -1.61
N THR A 52 -9.44 0.07 -1.97
CA THR A 52 -9.30 1.16 -1.00
C THR A 52 -10.50 1.23 -0.07
N GLU A 53 -11.71 1.19 -0.62
CA GLU A 53 -12.93 1.18 0.19
C GLU A 53 -13.01 -0.02 1.13
N GLU A 54 -12.65 -1.21 0.66
CA GLU A 54 -12.66 -2.41 1.50
C GLU A 54 -11.58 -2.34 2.59
N ALA A 55 -10.38 -1.86 2.28
CA ALA A 55 -9.32 -1.69 3.26
C ALA A 55 -9.72 -0.68 4.35
N LEU A 56 -10.31 0.45 3.97
CA LEU A 56 -10.81 1.46 4.91
C LEU A 56 -11.95 0.93 5.78
N ARG A 57 -12.86 0.13 5.21
CA ARG A 57 -13.93 -0.53 5.96
C ARG A 57 -13.38 -1.48 7.01
N ARG A 58 -12.43 -2.35 6.62
CA ARG A 58 -11.78 -3.30 7.53
C ARG A 58 -10.95 -2.62 8.59
N ALA A 59 -10.21 -1.57 8.22
CA ALA A 59 -9.50 -0.74 9.17
C ALA A 59 -10.51 -0.17 10.20
N GLY A 60 -11.59 0.46 9.74
CA GLY A 60 -12.66 0.96 10.62
C GLY A 60 -13.25 -0.09 11.57
N SER A 61 -13.43 -1.33 11.12
CA SER A 61 -13.96 -2.42 11.95
C SER A 61 -12.93 -3.06 12.90
N SER A 62 -11.63 -2.95 12.59
CA SER A 62 -10.54 -3.57 13.36
C SER A 62 -9.91 -2.64 14.38
N LEU A 63 -10.28 -1.35 14.39
CA LEU A 63 -9.66 -0.36 15.25
C LEU A 63 -10.27 -0.41 16.66
N ASP A 64 -9.44 -0.82 17.62
CA ASP A 64 -9.59 -0.52 19.04
C ASP A 64 -9.67 1.03 19.20
N GLU A 65 -10.46 1.56 20.15
CA GLU A 65 -10.77 3.00 20.32
C GLU A 65 -9.54 3.93 20.40
N LYS A 66 -8.36 3.36 20.61
CA LYS A 66 -7.06 4.04 20.78
C LYS A 66 -6.48 4.62 19.50
N TRP A 67 -6.90 4.16 18.33
CA TRP A 67 -6.42 4.69 17.07
C TRP A 67 -7.41 5.71 16.52
N THR A 68 -6.94 6.92 16.23
CA THR A 68 -7.79 7.93 15.62
C THR A 68 -8.10 7.50 14.18
N SER A 69 -9.39 7.28 13.90
CA SER A 69 -9.92 6.91 12.58
C SER A 69 -9.31 7.71 11.40
N PRO A 70 -9.04 9.03 11.52
CA PRO A 70 -8.39 9.80 10.45
C PRO A 70 -6.95 9.37 10.13
N VAL A 71 -6.13 9.03 11.13
CA VAL A 71 -4.71 8.68 10.92
C VAL A 71 -4.61 7.32 10.25
N VAL A 72 -5.46 6.37 10.63
CA VAL A 72 -5.46 5.05 10.01
C VAL A 72 -6.03 5.08 8.60
N ARG A 73 -7.03 5.93 8.35
CA ARG A 73 -7.50 6.21 6.99
C ARG A 73 -6.36 6.73 6.12
N GLN A 74 -5.65 7.75 6.57
CA GLN A 74 -4.54 8.33 5.84
C GLN A 74 -3.45 7.29 5.54
N GLU A 75 -3.01 6.53 6.53
CA GLU A 75 -1.97 5.50 6.32
C GLU A 75 -2.44 4.41 5.34
N THR A 76 -3.71 4.01 5.41
CA THR A 76 -4.29 3.02 4.49
C THR A 76 -4.27 3.53 3.05
N GLU A 77 -4.74 4.77 2.84
CA GLU A 77 -4.72 5.44 1.54
C GLU A 77 -3.29 5.60 1.01
N GLU A 78 -2.34 5.99 1.86
CA GLU A 78 -0.94 6.13 1.47
C GLU A 78 -0.29 4.79 1.05
N VAL A 79 -0.54 3.71 1.80
CA VAL A 79 -0.02 2.38 1.46
C VAL A 79 -0.56 1.91 0.12
N ILE A 80 -1.87 2.05 -0.10
CA ILE A 80 -2.49 1.64 -1.37
C ILE A 80 -2.02 2.51 -2.53
N ALA A 81 -1.89 3.82 -2.33
CA ALA A 81 -1.36 4.72 -3.36
C ALA A 81 0.07 4.34 -3.77
N ARG A 82 0.93 3.96 -2.82
CA ARG A 82 2.30 3.50 -3.11
C ARG A 82 2.34 2.17 -3.85
N LEU A 83 1.46 1.23 -3.47
CA LEU A 83 1.31 -0.05 -4.16
C LEU A 83 0.85 0.18 -5.61
N ARG A 84 -0.23 0.95 -5.78
CA ARG A 84 -0.78 1.33 -7.08
C ARG A 84 0.28 1.95 -7.99
N ALA A 85 1.00 2.96 -7.51
CA ALA A 85 2.02 3.65 -8.30
C ALA A 85 3.11 2.70 -8.82
N ARG A 86 3.55 1.74 -8.00
CA ARG A 86 4.54 0.73 -8.40
C ARG A 86 4.01 -0.23 -9.44
N VAL A 87 2.79 -0.75 -9.23
CA VAL A 87 2.16 -1.69 -10.15
C VAL A 87 1.93 -1.03 -11.50
N GLU A 88 1.34 0.17 -11.52
CA GLU A 88 1.07 0.90 -12.77
C GLU A 88 2.36 1.30 -13.50
N ALA A 89 3.42 1.70 -12.79
CA ALA A 89 4.72 1.99 -13.40
C ALA A 89 5.32 0.74 -14.07
N ALA A 90 5.33 -0.39 -13.37
CA ALA A 90 5.88 -1.64 -13.91
C ALA A 90 5.08 -2.17 -15.11
N LEU A 91 3.74 -2.06 -15.09
CA LEU A 91 2.90 -2.41 -16.23
C LEU A 91 3.10 -1.47 -17.43
N GLY A 92 3.38 -0.18 -17.18
CA GLY A 92 3.68 0.81 -18.22
C GLY A 92 5.05 0.63 -18.87
N ASP A 93 6.09 0.36 -18.08
CA ASP A 93 7.44 0.11 -18.57
C ASP A 93 7.50 -1.14 -19.46
N ASP A 94 6.77 -2.21 -19.10
CA ASP A 94 6.66 -3.42 -19.93
C ASP A 94 5.97 -3.17 -21.28
N ALA A 95 5.01 -2.23 -21.34
CA ALA A 95 4.35 -1.86 -22.59
C ALA A 95 5.28 -1.06 -23.53
N ALA A 96 6.22 -0.29 -22.98
CA ALA A 96 7.20 0.47 -23.75
C ALA A 96 8.41 -0.37 -24.21
N ALA A 97 8.66 -1.51 -23.57
CA ALA A 97 9.76 -2.43 -23.89
C ALA A 97 9.42 -3.48 -24.97
N ARG A 98 8.16 -3.52 -25.45
CA ARG A 98 7.66 -4.42 -26.51
C ARG A 98 7.51 -3.68 -27.83
#